data_AF-A0A5B8VR40-F1
#
_entry.id   AF-A0A5B8VR40-F1
#
_cell.length_a   1.000
_cell.length_b   1.000
_cell.length_c   1.000
_cell.angle_alpha   90.00
_cell.angle_beta   90.00
_cell.angle_gamma   90.00
#
_symmetry.space_group_name_H-M   'P 1'
#
loop_
_entity.id
_entity.type
_entity.pdbx_description
1 polymer ?
#
loop_
_entity_poly.entity_id
_entity_poly.type
_entity_poly.pdbx_seq_one_letter_code
_entity_poly.pdbx_strand_id
1 'polypeptide(L)'
;MLEPLLRFTLKAMNRYKEHTDLELMDLLKNGDEIAFNEIYDRYWKLLFAVAASKLNDFTDAEEAVQDIFADLWKRKAKIVLTYSLKSYLAGAVKYRVYEALGLRQRLLEKKAALMGSTGS
;
A
#
# COMPACT_ATOMS: atom_id res chain seq x y z
N MET A 1 -9.58 11.38 -1.34
CA MET A 1 -9.89 11.20 -2.76
C MET A 1 -9.36 12.41 -3.52
N LEU A 2 -8.30 12.26 -4.30
CA LEU A 2 -7.88 13.28 -5.27
C LEU A 2 -8.52 12.94 -6.63
N GLU A 3 -9.02 13.95 -7.34
CA GLU A 3 -9.86 13.79 -8.53
C GLU A 3 -9.15 13.07 -9.71
N PRO A 4 -9.89 12.29 -10.53
CA PRO A 4 -9.36 11.56 -11.68
C PRO A 4 -8.63 12.44 -12.71
N LEU A 5 -9.04 13.70 -12.84
CA LEU A 5 -8.46 14.67 -13.77
C LEU A 5 -7.02 15.05 -13.37
N LEU A 6 -6.78 15.26 -12.07
CA LEU A 6 -5.45 15.61 -11.54
C LEU A 6 -4.44 14.47 -11.78
N ARG A 7 -4.88 13.22 -11.62
CA ARG A 7 -4.09 12.01 -11.89
C ARG A 7 -3.71 11.90 -13.36
N PHE A 8 -4.60 12.30 -14.27
CA PHE A 8 -4.35 12.31 -15.72
C PHE A 8 -3.38 13.42 -16.13
N THR A 9 -3.54 14.63 -15.59
CA THR A 9 -2.68 15.78 -15.91
C THR A 9 -1.26 15.62 -15.37
N LEU A 10 -1.09 15.06 -14.16
CA LEU A 10 0.22 14.71 -13.61
C LEU A 10 0.96 13.69 -14.48
N LYS A 11 0.25 12.71 -15.05
CA LYS A 11 0.82 11.66 -15.90
C LYS A 11 1.44 12.21 -17.19
N ALA A 12 0.92 13.31 -17.73
CA ALA A 12 1.43 13.95 -18.94
C ALA A 12 2.66 14.86 -18.70
N MET A 13 2.94 15.25 -17.44
CA MET A 13 4.00 16.19 -17.07
C MET A 13 5.01 15.61 -16.08
N ASN A 14 5.03 14.30 -15.86
CA ASN A 14 5.86 13.74 -14.80
C ASN A 14 7.35 13.67 -15.20
N ARG A 15 8.08 14.75 -14.89
CA ARG A 15 9.54 14.89 -15.03
C ARG A 15 10.35 13.77 -14.34
N TYR A 16 9.72 12.98 -13.46
CA TYR A 16 10.38 11.92 -12.70
C TYR A 16 10.23 10.51 -13.29
N LYS A 17 9.62 10.36 -14.46
CA LYS A 17 9.43 9.05 -15.10
C LYS A 17 10.73 8.30 -15.36
N GLU A 18 11.82 9.02 -15.63
CA GLU A 18 13.16 8.44 -15.86
C GLU A 18 13.98 8.30 -14.57
N HIS A 19 13.49 8.82 -13.44
CA HIS A 19 14.22 8.71 -12.18
C HIS A 19 14.21 7.27 -11.66
N THR A 20 15.31 6.85 -11.08
CA THR A 20 15.45 5.58 -10.37
C THR A 20 14.67 5.60 -9.05
N ASP A 21 14.38 4.43 -8.51
CA ASP A 21 13.69 4.30 -7.23
C ASP A 21 14.42 4.99 -6.08
N LEU A 22 15.76 5.02 -6.13
CA LEU A 22 16.58 5.69 -5.12
C LEU A 22 16.41 7.20 -5.19
N GLU A 23 16.50 7.78 -6.39
CA GLU A 23 16.30 9.22 -6.61
C GLU A 23 14.88 9.65 -6.21
N LEU A 24 13.86 8.87 -6.58
CA LEU A 24 12.48 9.11 -6.17
C LEU A 24 12.33 9.07 -4.65
N MET A 25 13.00 8.15 -3.96
CA MET A 25 12.94 8.05 -2.51
C MET A 25 13.68 9.20 -1.82
N ASP A 26 14.78 9.69 -2.38
CA ASP A 26 15.48 10.86 -1.83
C ASP A 26 14.67 12.14 -2.02
N LEU A 27 14.02 12.32 -3.17
CA LEU A 27 13.04 13.40 -3.38
C LEU A 27 11.86 13.27 -2.41
N LEU A 28 11.34 12.05 -2.23
CA LEU A 28 10.24 11.77 -1.32
C LEU A 28 10.61 12.12 0.14
N LYS A 29 11.83 11.85 0.61
CA LYS A 29 12.26 12.21 1.98
C LYS A 29 12.07 13.71 2.27
N ASN A 30 12.21 14.55 1.26
CA ASN A 30 12.02 16.00 1.34
C ASN A 30 10.55 16.44 1.20
N GLY A 31 9.63 15.49 1.04
CA GLY A 31 8.20 15.76 0.89
C GLY A 31 7.74 16.06 -0.53
N ASP A 32 8.51 15.68 -1.55
CA ASP A 32 8.09 15.87 -2.94
C ASP A 32 6.90 14.96 -3.30
N GLU A 33 5.73 15.57 -3.49
CA GLU A 33 4.48 14.89 -3.86
C GLU A 33 4.53 14.28 -5.26
N ILE A 34 5.28 14.86 -6.19
CA ILE A 34 5.41 14.36 -7.56
C ILE A 34 6.20 13.04 -7.54
N ALA A 35 7.25 12.96 -6.71
CA ALA A 35 8.00 11.73 -6.51
C ALA A 35 7.14 10.64 -5.87
N PHE A 36 6.30 10.99 -4.88
CA PHE A 36 5.34 10.06 -4.30
C PHE A 36 4.35 9.52 -5.34
N ASN A 37 3.79 10.41 -6.17
CA ASN A 37 2.84 10.02 -7.22
C ASN A 37 3.48 9.08 -8.24
N GLU A 38 4.73 9.32 -8.63
CA GLU A 38 5.46 8.41 -9.52
C GLU A 38 5.68 7.03 -8.89
N ILE A 39 6.09 6.98 -7.61
CA ILE A 39 6.21 5.72 -6.87
C ILE A 39 4.86 5.01 -6.81
N TYR A 40 3.79 5.73 -6.47
CA TYR A 40 2.45 5.16 -6.44
C TYR A 40 2.05 4.56 -7.79
N ASP A 41 2.24 5.29 -8.88
CA ASP A 41 1.91 4.84 -10.23
C ASP A 41 2.69 3.59 -10.66
N ARG A 42 3.97 3.51 -10.29
CA ARG A 42 4.82 2.34 -10.59
C ARG A 42 4.39 1.09 -9.85
N TYR A 43 4.05 1.21 -8.56
CA TYR A 43 3.90 0.04 -7.69
C TYR A 43 2.47 -0.32 -7.33
N TRP A 44 1.49 0.59 -7.45
CA TRP A 44 0.11 0.36 -7.04
C TRP A 44 -0.46 -0.94 -7.63
N LYS A 45 -0.40 -1.10 -8.96
CA LYS A 45 -0.95 -2.27 -9.64
C LYS A 45 -0.26 -3.58 -9.21
N LEU A 46 1.06 -3.52 -9.00
CA LEU A 46 1.84 -4.68 -8.57
C LEU A 46 1.44 -5.10 -7.15
N LEU A 47 1.37 -4.16 -6.21
CA LEU A 47 1.01 -4.44 -4.83
C LEU A 47 -0.44 -4.91 -4.72
N PHE A 48 -1.35 -4.27 -5.46
CA PHE A 48 -2.76 -4.67 -5.50
C PHE A 48 -2.93 -6.09 -6.03
N ALA A 49 -2.26 -6.45 -7.13
CA ALA A 49 -2.32 -7.81 -7.67
C ALA A 49 -1.81 -8.85 -6.65
N VAL A 50 -0.73 -8.55 -5.93
CA VAL A 50 -0.20 -9.43 -4.88
C VAL A 50 -1.19 -9.56 -3.73
N ALA A 51 -1.71 -8.46 -3.20
CA ALA A 51 -2.66 -8.47 -2.08
C ALA A 51 -3.98 -9.18 -2.45
N ALA A 52 -4.57 -8.85 -3.60
CA ALA A 52 -5.79 -9.45 -4.10
C ALA A 52 -5.65 -10.97 -4.27
N SER A 53 -4.52 -11.44 -4.78
CA SER A 53 -4.25 -12.88 -4.95
C SER A 53 -4.21 -13.66 -3.63
N LYS A 54 -3.95 -12.99 -2.50
CA LYS A 54 -3.78 -13.62 -1.18
C LYS A 54 -4.99 -13.44 -0.27
N LEU A 55 -5.65 -12.28 -0.33
CA LEU A 55 -6.79 -11.97 0.52
C LEU A 55 -8.09 -12.52 -0.07
N ASN A 56 -8.15 -12.68 -1.40
CA ASN A 56 -9.35 -13.08 -2.14
C ASN A 56 -10.55 -12.13 -1.90
N ASP A 57 -10.24 -10.90 -1.55
CA ASP A 57 -11.16 -9.79 -1.33
C ASP A 57 -10.49 -8.52 -1.88
N PHE A 58 -11.16 -7.84 -2.81
CA PHE A 58 -10.60 -6.65 -3.46
C PHE A 58 -10.62 -5.42 -2.56
N THR A 59 -11.58 -5.32 -1.64
CA THR A 59 -11.67 -4.22 -0.69
C THR A 59 -10.53 -4.31 0.33
N ASP A 60 -10.31 -5.49 0.91
CA ASP A 60 -9.18 -5.70 1.84
C ASP A 60 -7.84 -5.48 1.13
N ALA A 61 -7.73 -5.89 -0.14
CA ALA A 61 -6.53 -5.67 -0.95
C ALA A 61 -6.28 -4.19 -1.23
N GLU A 62 -7.33 -3.43 -1.57
CA GLU A 62 -7.21 -2.00 -1.78
C GLU A 62 -6.79 -1.28 -0.51
N GLU A 63 -7.44 -1.58 0.62
CA GLU A 63 -7.12 -1.01 1.94
C GLU A 63 -5.67 -1.30 2.34
N ALA A 64 -5.22 -2.56 2.19
CA ALA A 64 -3.83 -2.94 2.48
C ALA A 64 -2.82 -2.13 1.66
N VAL A 65 -3.09 -1.88 0.38
CA VAL A 65 -2.19 -1.10 -0.47
C VAL A 65 -2.26 0.39 -0.12
N GLN A 66 -3.44 0.94 0.15
CA GLN A 66 -3.60 2.32 0.62
C GLN A 66 -2.79 2.56 1.91
N ASP A 67 -2.86 1.64 2.87
CA ASP A 67 -2.11 1.73 4.12
C ASP A 67 -0.59 1.71 3.91
N ILE A 68 -0.10 0.89 2.98
CA ILE A 68 1.34 0.85 2.64
C ILE A 68 1.81 2.21 2.12
N PHE A 69 1.06 2.82 1.20
CA PHE A 69 1.41 4.13 0.66
C PHE A 69 1.24 5.26 1.68
N ALA A 70 0.22 5.18 2.54
CA ALA A 70 0.04 6.11 3.64
C ALA A 70 1.20 6.04 4.64
N ASP A 71 1.64 4.84 4.99
CA ASP A 71 2.81 4.64 5.85
C ASP A 71 4.11 5.10 5.20
N LEU A 72 4.29 4.83 3.91
CA LEU A 72 5.41 5.31 3.12
C LEU A 72 5.50 6.85 3.20
N TRP A 73 4.39 7.56 2.99
CA TRP A 73 4.35 9.02 3.10
C TRP A 73 4.60 9.54 4.52
N LYS A 74 3.97 8.91 5.53
CA LYS A 74 4.13 9.30 6.94
C LYS A 74 5.56 9.11 7.43
N ARG A 75 6.21 8.02 7.01
CA ARG A 75 7.53 7.61 7.48
C ARG A 75 8.66 7.94 6.50
N LYS A 76 8.39 8.64 5.40
CA LYS A 76 9.34 8.96 4.33
C LYS A 76 10.73 9.38 4.82
N ALA A 77 10.80 10.30 5.78
CA ALA A 77 12.07 10.81 6.32
C ALA A 77 12.89 9.77 7.12
N LYS A 78 12.26 8.69 7.60
CA LYS A 78 12.89 7.63 8.41
C LYS A 78 13.19 6.35 7.62
N ILE A 79 12.73 6.25 6.38
CA ILE A 79 12.92 5.05 5.58
C ILE A 79 14.34 5.05 5.02
N VAL A 80 15.11 4.04 5.43
CA VAL A 80 16.42 3.72 4.87
C VAL A 80 16.25 2.51 3.97
N LEU A 81 16.47 2.67 2.67
CA LEU A 81 16.46 1.56 1.74
C LEU A 81 17.77 0.78 1.88
N THR A 82 17.69 -0.43 2.45
CA THR A 82 18.84 -1.38 2.48
C THR A 82 19.03 -2.08 1.14
N TYR A 83 17.95 -2.25 0.36
CA TYR A 83 17.95 -2.87 -0.95
C TYR A 83 17.17 -1.97 -1.93
N SER A 84 16.29 -2.52 -2.78
CA SER A 84 15.42 -1.75 -3.67
C SER A 84 14.10 -1.36 -2.99
N LEU A 85 13.48 -0.30 -3.49
CA LEU A 85 12.10 0.08 -3.12
C LEU A 85 11.12 -1.06 -3.38
N LYS A 86 11.31 -1.79 -4.50
CA LYS A 86 10.51 -2.98 -4.81
C LYS A 86 10.59 -4.04 -3.70
N SER A 87 11.78 -4.33 -3.17
CA SER A 87 11.94 -5.30 -2.07
C SER A 87 11.29 -4.81 -0.78
N TYR A 88 11.43 -3.51 -0.47
CA TYR A 88 10.76 -2.90 0.68
C TYR A 88 9.23 -3.03 0.59
N LEU A 89 8.65 -2.65 -0.55
CA LEU A 89 7.20 -2.71 -0.77
C LEU A 89 6.68 -4.15 -0.82
N ALA A 90 7.44 -5.10 -1.36
CA ALA A 90 7.11 -6.52 -1.33
C ALA A 90 7.03 -7.06 0.10
N GLY A 91 7.96 -6.64 0.98
CA GLY A 91 7.90 -6.96 2.40
C GLY A 91 6.68 -6.34 3.07
N ALA A 92 6.40 -5.07 2.80
CA ALA A 92 5.26 -4.35 3.37
C ALA A 92 3.92 -4.99 3.01
N VAL A 93 3.70 -5.33 1.72
CA VAL A 93 2.44 -6.00 1.31
C VAL A 93 2.29 -7.38 1.91
N LYS A 94 3.37 -8.16 2.01
CA LYS A 94 3.35 -9.47 2.65
C LYS A 94 2.95 -9.35 4.13
N TYR A 95 3.51 -8.37 4.85
CA TYR A 95 3.14 -8.09 6.24
C TYR A 95 1.65 -7.72 6.38
N ARG A 96 1.17 -6.76 5.57
CA ARG A 96 -0.23 -6.32 5.61
C ARG A 96 -1.22 -7.44 5.29
N VAL A 97 -0.90 -8.29 4.33
CA VAL A 97 -1.71 -9.47 4.00
C VAL A 97 -1.82 -10.42 5.22
N TYR A 98 -0.71 -10.72 5.90
CA TYR A 98 -0.77 -11.58 7.08
C TYR A 98 -1.55 -10.96 8.23
N GLU A 99 -1.39 -9.65 8.45
CA GLU A 99 -2.14 -8.91 9.45
C GLU A 99 -3.64 -8.98 9.20
N ALA A 100 -4.08 -8.73 7.96
CA ALA A 100 -5.48 -8.79 7.55
C ALA A 100 -6.06 -10.21 7.71
N LEU A 101 -5.35 -11.25 7.26
CA LEU A 101 -5.79 -12.64 7.43
C LEU A 101 -5.93 -13.02 8.92
N GLY A 102 -4.98 -12.60 9.76
CA GLY A 102 -5.03 -12.83 11.20
C GLY A 102 -6.16 -12.08 11.89
N LEU A 103 -6.49 -10.87 11.45
CA LEU A 103 -7.66 -10.12 11.95
C LEU A 103 -8.96 -10.81 11.54
N ARG A 104 -9.09 -11.21 10.27
CA ARG A 104 -10.28 -11.90 9.75
C ARG A 104 -10.60 -13.15 10.55
N GLN A 105 -9.58 -13.96 10.83
CA GLN A 105 -9.72 -15.18 11.62
C GLN A 105 -10.28 -14.89 13.03
N ARG A 106 -9.72 -13.91 13.75
CA ARG A 106 -10.18 -13.52 15.09
C ARG A 106 -11.61 -12.97 15.10
N LEU A 107 -11.99 -12.23 14.05
CA LEU A 107 -13.35 -11.71 13.92
C LEU A 107 -14.37 -12.84 13.69
N LEU A 108 -14.01 -13.85 12.89
CA LEU A 108 -14.86 -15.03 12.68
C LEU A 108 -15.05 -15.83 13.99
N GLU A 109 -13.99 -16.04 14.76
CA GLU A 109 -14.04 -16.71 16.07
C GLU A 109 -14.94 -15.95 17.05
N LYS A 110 -14.78 -14.62 17.15
CA LYS A 110 -15.61 -13.78 18.02
C LYS A 110 -17.09 -13.81 17.61
N LYS A 111 -17.38 -13.78 16.31
CA LYS A 111 -18.76 -13.90 15.79
C LYS A 111 -19.37 -15.25 16.12
N ALA A 112 -18.63 -16.34 15.96
CA ALA A 112 -19.09 -17.69 16.32
C ALA A 112 -19.41 -17.80 17.81
N ALA A 113 -18.56 -17.25 18.69
CA ALA A 113 -18.78 -17.23 20.13
C ALA A 113 -20.06 -16.45 20.53
N LEU A 114 -20.32 -15.29 19.91
CA LEU A 114 -21.55 -14.52 20.17
C LEU A 114 -22.82 -15.21 19.68
N MET A 115 -22.77 -15.91 18.53
CA MET A 115 -23.93 -16.63 18.01
C MET A 115 -24.26 -17.86 18.86
N GLY A 116 -23.25 -18.56 19.38
CA GLY A 116 -23.42 -19.73 20.26
C GLY A 116 -24.07 -19.43 21.62
N SER A 117 -24.03 -18.18 22.09
CA SER A 117 -24.60 -17.78 23.40
C SER A 117 -26.09 -17.37 23.36
N THR A 118 -26.72 -17.34 22.18
CA THR A 118 -28.13 -16.90 22.01
C THR A 118 -29.14 -18.07 21.91
N GLY A 119 -28.68 -19.30 22.08
CA GLY A 119 -29.49 -20.52 21.90
C GLY A 119 -29.64 -21.40 23.15
N SER A 120 -29.65 -20.82 24.35
CA SER A 120 -29.99 -21.55 25.60
C SER A 120 -30.94 -20.75 26.47
#